data_AF-A0A445ILJ9-F1
#
_entry.id   AF-A0A445ILJ9-F1
#
_cell.length_a   1.000
_cell.length_b   1.000
_cell.length_c   1.000
_cell.angle_alpha   90.00
_cell.angle_beta   90.00
_cell.angle_gamma   90.00
#
_symmetry.space_group_name_H-M   'P 1'
#
loop_
_entity.id
_entity.type
_entity.pdbx_description
1 polymer ?
#
loop_
_entity_poly.entity_id
_entity_poly.type
_entity_poly.pdbx_seq_one_letter_code
_entity_poly.pdbx_strand_id
1 'polypeptide(L)'
;MSNILQAEWKCKIDGICGMFHAKVNKDTKCLVVGGSLNYEAEVRKARRMKIPIVREDYLIDGLARKKRLPFDMYKVEMIGEASSMVTI
;
A
#
# COMPACT_ATOMS: atom_id res chain seq x y z
N MET A 1 5.41 17.87 5.50
CA MET A 1 6.24 16.65 5.54
C MET A 1 7.07 16.62 4.27
N SER A 2 8.39 16.69 4.44
CA SER A 2 9.37 17.17 3.48
C SER A 2 9.54 16.21 2.29
N ASN A 3 9.67 16.76 1.07
CA ASN A 3 9.88 16.05 -0.21
C ASN A 3 11.03 15.01 -0.25
N ILE A 4 11.85 14.95 0.80
CA ILE A 4 13.03 14.10 0.94
C ILE A 4 12.65 12.62 1.05
N LEU A 5 11.65 12.27 1.88
CA LEU A 5 11.24 10.88 2.10
C LEU A 5 10.73 10.20 0.81
N GLN A 6 9.97 10.93 -0.02
CA GLN A 6 9.42 10.38 -1.26
C GLN A 6 10.51 10.06 -2.29
N ALA A 7 11.55 10.89 -2.38
CA ALA A 7 12.67 10.67 -3.28
C ALA A 7 13.51 9.45 -2.85
N GLU A 8 13.75 9.29 -1.56
CA GLU A 8 14.48 8.13 -1.01
C GLU A 8 13.73 6.82 -1.26
N TRP A 9 12.42 6.79 -1.00
CA TRP A 9 11.59 5.62 -1.29
C TRP A 9 11.53 5.30 -2.78
N LYS A 10 11.43 6.32 -3.65
CA LYS A 10 11.47 6.12 -5.10
C LYS A 10 12.78 5.45 -5.54
N CYS A 11 13.93 5.94 -5.05
CA CYS A 11 15.24 5.37 -5.38
C CYS A 11 15.40 3.92 -4.87
N LYS A 12 14.97 3.64 -3.63
CA LYS A 12 14.99 2.29 -3.06
C LYS A 12 14.09 1.31 -3.81
N ILE A 13 12.89 1.74 -4.21
CA ILE A 13 11.92 0.93 -4.95
C ILE A 13 12.40 0.66 -6.38
N ASP A 14 12.98 1.66 -7.04
CA ASP A 14 13.59 1.51 -8.37
C ASP A 14 14.73 0.46 -8.34
N GLY A 15 15.53 0.45 -7.27
CA GLY A 15 16.57 -0.55 -7.04
C GLY A 15 16.09 -2.00 -6.87
N ILE A 16 14.79 -2.24 -6.66
CA ILE A 16 14.18 -3.58 -6.61
C ILE A 16 13.21 -3.83 -7.78
N CYS A 17 13.34 -3.08 -8.87
CA CYS A 17 12.44 -3.12 -10.04
C CYS A 17 10.96 -2.87 -9.68
N GLY A 18 10.73 -2.13 -8.58
CA GLY A 18 9.40 -1.69 -8.18
C GLY A 18 9.05 -0.37 -8.87
N MET A 19 7.74 -0.13 -9.03
CA MET A 19 7.25 1.13 -9.60
C MET A 19 6.57 1.94 -8.50
N PHE A 20 7.11 3.13 -8.20
CA PHE A 20 6.49 4.06 -7.25
C PHE A 20 5.47 4.95 -7.98
N HIS A 21 4.20 4.81 -7.61
CA HIS A 21 3.13 5.68 -8.09
C HIS A 21 2.71 6.66 -6.99
N ALA A 22 2.81 7.96 -7.27
CA ALA A 22 2.33 9.00 -6.35
C ALA A 22 0.79 9.00 -6.19
N LYS A 23 0.06 8.39 -7.12
CA LYS A 23 -1.40 8.23 -7.09
C LYS A 23 -1.78 6.84 -7.56
N VAL A 24 -2.77 6.22 -6.92
CA VAL A 24 -3.26 4.89 -7.30
C VAL A 24 -3.89 4.92 -8.69
N ASN A 25 -3.43 4.04 -9.57
CA ASN A 25 -3.93 3.84 -10.93
C ASN A 25 -4.17 2.34 -11.21
N LYS A 26 -4.59 2.00 -12.43
CA LYS A 26 -4.87 0.61 -12.85
C LYS A 26 -3.64 -0.30 -12.87
N ASP A 27 -2.45 0.27 -13.04
CA ASP A 27 -1.18 -0.45 -13.12
C ASP A 27 -0.56 -0.65 -11.72
N THR A 28 -1.10 0.03 -10.71
CA THR A 28 -0.65 -0.04 -9.32
C THR A 28 -0.97 -1.42 -8.74
N LYS A 29 0.07 -2.14 -8.30
CA LYS A 29 -0.08 -3.49 -7.73
C LYS A 29 -0.47 -3.51 -6.25
N CYS A 30 -0.08 -2.50 -5.48
CA CYS A 30 -0.39 -2.37 -4.07
C CYS A 30 -0.32 -0.90 -3.63
N LEU A 31 -1.15 -0.52 -2.66
CA LEU A 31 -1.06 0.77 -1.96
C LEU A 31 -0.36 0.57 -0.63
N VAL A 32 0.72 1.30 -0.36
CA VAL A 32 1.41 1.27 0.93
C VAL A 32 0.94 2.47 1.75
N VAL A 33 0.46 2.25 2.97
CA VAL A 33 0.07 3.32 3.90
C VAL A 33 1.12 3.49 4.99
N GLY A 34 1.59 4.72 5.16
CA GLY A 34 2.43 5.14 6.30
C GLY A 34 1.55 5.73 7.41
N GLY A 35 2.06 5.86 8.64
CA GLY A 35 1.20 6.18 9.79
C GLY A 35 0.52 7.57 9.84
N SER A 36 0.66 8.47 8.85
CA SER A 36 0.38 9.90 9.12
C SER A 36 -0.25 10.79 8.04
N LEU A 37 -0.74 10.32 6.90
CA LEU A 37 -1.24 11.23 5.85
C LEU A 37 -2.51 10.75 5.17
N ASN A 38 -3.68 11.17 5.66
CA ASN A 38 -4.91 11.39 4.88
C ASN A 38 -5.08 10.57 3.57
N TYR A 39 -4.92 9.24 3.64
CA TYR A 39 -4.94 8.35 2.47
C TYR A 39 -6.37 7.96 2.08
N GLU A 40 -7.39 8.54 2.74
CA GLU A 40 -8.81 8.23 2.59
C GLU A 40 -9.26 8.13 1.13
N ALA A 41 -8.84 9.07 0.28
CA ALA A 41 -9.22 9.08 -1.13
C ALA A 41 -8.55 7.94 -1.92
N GLU A 42 -7.24 7.75 -1.73
CA GLU A 42 -6.42 6.72 -2.35
C GLU A 42 -6.81 5.32 -1.88
N VAL A 43 -7.08 5.15 -0.59
CA VAL A 43 -7.57 3.92 0.06
C VAL A 43 -8.93 3.54 -0.52
N ARG A 44 -9.87 4.49 -0.58
CA ARG A 44 -11.20 4.28 -1.14
C ARG A 44 -11.12 3.95 -2.64
N LYS A 45 -10.17 4.54 -3.36
CA LYS A 45 -9.90 4.22 -4.78
C LYS A 45 -9.27 2.82 -4.94
N ALA A 46 -8.25 2.48 -4.16
CA ALA A 46 -7.61 1.17 -4.15
C ALA A 46 -8.63 0.07 -3.86
N ARG A 47 -9.53 0.28 -2.89
CA ARG A 47 -10.65 -0.63 -2.57
C ARG A 47 -11.56 -0.86 -3.77
N ARG A 48 -12.02 0.21 -4.43
CA ARG A 48 -12.86 0.09 -5.65
C ARG A 48 -12.16 -0.69 -6.77
N MET A 49 -10.83 -0.56 -6.86
CA MET A 49 -10.01 -1.24 -7.87
C MET A 49 -9.47 -2.61 -7.40
N LYS A 50 -9.89 -3.11 -6.22
CA LYS A 50 -9.40 -4.36 -5.60
C LYS A 50 -7.87 -4.41 -5.43
N ILE A 51 -7.23 -3.26 -5.27
CA ILE A 51 -5.79 -3.15 -5.01
C ILE A 51 -5.55 -3.40 -3.52
N PRO A 52 -4.63 -4.30 -3.16
CA PRO A 52 -4.28 -4.57 -1.76
C PRO A 52 -3.64 -3.34 -1.12
N ILE A 53 -4.06 -3.04 0.10
CA ILE A 53 -3.49 -1.97 0.93
C ILE A 53 -2.61 -2.64 1.97
N VAL A 54 -1.34 -2.24 2.06
CA VAL A 54 -0.33 -2.86 2.92
C VAL A 54 0.37 -1.81 3.80
N ARG A 55 0.97 -2.24 4.90
CA ARG A 55 1.79 -1.38 5.77
C ARG A 55 3.14 -1.05 5.16
N GLU A 56 3.76 0.02 5.65
CA GLU A 56 5.13 0.42 5.30
C GLU A 56 6.16 -0.71 5.51
N ASP A 57 5.93 -1.59 6.48
CA ASP A 57 6.71 -2.80 6.75
C ASP A 57 6.94 -3.65 5.49
N TYR A 58 5.96 -3.69 4.58
CA TYR A 58 6.08 -4.43 3.31
C TYR A 58 7.25 -3.93 2.47
N LEU A 59 7.43 -2.60 2.40
CA LEU A 59 8.53 -2.00 1.64
C LEU A 59 9.86 -2.20 2.35
N ILE A 60 9.88 -2.08 3.69
CA ILE A 60 11.08 -2.29 4.50
C ILE A 60 11.61 -3.72 4.31
N ASP A 61 10.73 -4.71 4.49
CA ASP A 61 11.09 -6.12 4.35
C ASP A 61 11.34 -6.52 2.90
N GLY A 62 10.58 -5.95 1.95
CA GLY A 62 10.76 -6.18 0.52
C GLY A 62 12.11 -5.67 0.04
N LEU A 63 12.55 -4.52 0.54
CA LEU A 63 13.88 -3.97 0.28
C LEU A 63 14.98 -4.80 0.94
N ALA A 64 14.80 -5.18 2.21
CA ALA A 64 15.77 -6.00 2.94
C ALA A 64 15.99 -7.37 2.28
N ARG A 65 14.91 -8.00 1.79
CA ARG A 65 14.95 -9.33 1.17
C ARG A 65 15.14 -9.29 -0.35
N LYS A 66 15.14 -8.11 -0.98
CA LYS A 66 15.20 -7.87 -2.43
C LYS A 66 14.28 -8.79 -3.25
N LYS A 67 13.11 -9.13 -2.70
CA LYS A 67 12.14 -10.04 -3.32
C LYS A 67 10.73 -9.56 -3.05
N ARG A 68 9.80 -9.89 -3.95
CA ARG A 68 8.39 -9.59 -3.74
C ARG A 68 7.83 -10.47 -2.63
N LEU A 69 7.33 -9.85 -1.57
CA LEU A 69 6.71 -10.56 -0.46
C LEU A 69 5.22 -10.78 -0.72
N PRO A 70 4.60 -11.80 -0.09
CA PRO A 70 3.16 -11.99 -0.15
C PRO A 70 2.44 -10.80 0.50
N PHE A 71 1.49 -10.18 -0.21
CA PHE A 71 0.75 -9.03 0.32
C PHE A 71 -0.07 -9.37 1.56
N ASP A 72 -0.59 -10.60 1.66
CA ASP A 72 -1.49 -11.03 2.75
C ASP A 72 -0.89 -10.84 4.13
N MET A 73 0.42 -11.03 4.30
CA MET A 73 1.11 -10.86 5.59
C MET A 73 1.22 -9.40 6.04
N TYR A 74 1.14 -8.47 5.09
CA TYR A 74 1.33 -7.03 5.32
C TYR A 74 0.06 -6.23 5.07
N LYS A 75 -1.02 -6.90 4.66
CA LYS A 75 -2.28 -6.29 4.32
C LYS A 75 -2.86 -5.60 5.55
N VAL A 76 -3.24 -4.34 5.38
CA VAL A 76 -3.97 -3.62 6.40
C VAL A 76 -5.43 -4.05 6.27
N GLU A 77 -5.93 -4.72 7.30
CA GLU A 77 -7.36 -4.87 7.47
C GLU A 77 -7.94 -3.51 7.82
N MET A 78 -8.52 -2.86 6.81
CA MET A 78 -9.33 -1.68 7.05
C MET A 78 -10.67 -2.16 7.56
N ILE A 79 -11.02 -1.74 8.78
CA ILE A 79 -12.37 -1.90 9.33
C ILE A 79 -13.32 -1.15 8.41
N GLY A 80 -13.93 -1.88 7.47
CA GLY A 80 -14.81 -1.35 6.46
C GLY A 80 -15.97 -2.33 6.30
N GLU A 81 -16.85 -2.30 7.30
CA GLU A 81 -18.22 -2.82 7.32
C GLU A 81 -18.51 -3.92 6.29
N ALA A 82 -18.26 -5.16 6.69
CA ALA A 82 -19.00 -6.30 6.19
C ALA A 82 -19.52 -7.11 7.39
N SER A 83 -20.15 -6.43 8.36
CA SER A 83 -21.13 -7.13 9.19
C SER A 83 -22.39 -7.23 8.35
N SER A 84 -22.44 -8.21 7.45
CA SER A 84 -23.73 -8.74 7.00
C SER A 84 -24.31 -9.46 8.21
N MET A 85 -24.95 -8.71 9.09
CA MET A 85 -25.82 -9.27 10.11
C MET A 85 -27.02 -9.85 9.36
N VAL A 86 -26.95 -11.14 9.04
CA VAL A 86 -28.13 -11.91 8.65
C VAL A 86 -28.95 -12.07 9.91
N THR A 87 -29.99 -11.26 10.07
CA THR A 87 -31.06 -11.55 11.00
C THR A 87 -31.89 -12.68 10.37
N ILE A 88 -31.86 -13.86 11.00
CA ILE A 88 -32.81 -14.96 10.72
C ILE A 88 -34.16 -14.57 11.31
#